data_AF-A0A397BUF6-F1
#
_entry.id   AF-A0A397BUF6-F1
#
_cell.length_a   1.000
_cell.length_b   1.000
_cell.length_c   1.000
_cell.angle_alpha   90.00
_cell.angle_beta   90.00
_cell.angle_gamma   90.00
#
_symmetry.space_group_name_H-M   'P 1'
#
loop_
_entity.id
_entity.type
_entity.pdbx_description
1 polymer ?
#
loop_
_entity_poly.entity_id
_entity_poly.type
_entity_poly.pdbx_seq_one_letter_code
_entity_poly.pdbx_strand_id
1 'polypeptide(L)'
;MTEQIEQLDVKLAKWNEMERRVQEDVANVPSVITLNVGGTIFQTAKDTLLRVEGSYFHALLGSGMWNPTPGMGGAYFLDLDPVVFRRVLLFLRTGKLSADGLNDLELTAFKSMMEYFQLHE
;
A
#
# COMPACT_ATOMS: atom_id res chain seq x y z
N MET A 1 -5.37 -46.29 -24.41
CA MET A 1 -6.48 -45.33 -24.60
C MET A 1 -7.10 -44.93 -23.26
N THR A 2 -7.49 -45.89 -22.41
CA THR A 2 -8.06 -45.63 -21.06
C THR A 2 -7.12 -44.90 -20.11
N GLU A 3 -5.85 -45.32 -20.06
CA GLU A 3 -4.80 -44.69 -19.23
C GLU A 3 -4.53 -43.21 -19.58
N GLN A 4 -4.63 -42.86 -20.86
CA GLN A 4 -4.45 -41.47 -21.31
C GLN A 4 -5.63 -40.57 -20.92
N ILE A 5 -6.85 -41.11 -20.96
CA ILE A 5 -8.06 -40.41 -20.51
C ILE A 5 -7.96 -40.15 -19.01
N GLU A 6 -7.57 -41.15 -18.22
CA GLU A 6 -7.40 -41.01 -16.77
C GLU A 6 -6.30 -39.99 -16.41
N GLN A 7 -5.18 -39.97 -17.15
CA GLN A 7 -4.16 -38.93 -16.97
C GLN A 7 -4.66 -37.53 -17.33
N LEU A 8 -5.52 -37.40 -18.34
CA LEU A 8 -6.14 -36.13 -18.72
C LEU A 8 -7.12 -35.66 -17.64
N ASP A 9 -7.93 -36.56 -17.08
CA ASP A 9 -8.87 -36.24 -15.99
C ASP A 9 -8.14 -35.76 -14.74
N VAL A 10 -7.04 -36.43 -14.36
CA VAL A 10 -6.18 -36.00 -13.24
C VAL A 10 -5.56 -34.62 -13.50
N LYS A 11 -5.09 -34.35 -14.73
CA LYS A 11 -4.54 -33.04 -15.08
C LYS A 11 -5.61 -31.94 -15.05
N LEU A 12 -6.80 -32.23 -15.56
CA LEU A 12 -7.93 -31.29 -15.54
C LEU A 12 -8.36 -30.97 -14.11
N ALA A 13 -8.47 -31.98 -13.24
CA ALA A 13 -8.80 -31.77 -11.83
C ALA A 13 -7.74 -30.90 -11.12
N LYS A 14 -6.45 -31.16 -11.36
CA LYS A 14 -5.35 -30.33 -10.83
C LYS A 14 -5.38 -28.91 -11.37
N TRP A 15 -5.71 -28.72 -12.65
CA TRP A 15 -5.84 -27.41 -13.27
C TRP A 15 -6.98 -26.61 -12.67
N ASN A 16 -8.16 -27.20 -12.52
CA ASN A 16 -9.33 -26.55 -11.94
C ASN A 16 -9.07 -26.12 -10.49
N GLU A 17 -8.37 -26.95 -9.71
CA GLU A 17 -7.98 -26.58 -8.34
C GLU A 17 -6.96 -25.43 -8.32
N MET A 18 -6.00 -25.43 -9.26
CA MET A 18 -5.06 -24.32 -9.41
C MET A 18 -5.79 -23.01 -9.76
N GLU A 19 -6.73 -23.07 -10.70
CA GLU A 19 -7.52 -21.91 -11.12
C GLU A 19 -8.37 -21.37 -9.97
N ARG A 20 -9.00 -22.25 -9.18
CA ARG A 20 -9.75 -21.88 -7.97
C ARG A 20 -8.87 -21.13 -6.98
N ARG A 21 -7.66 -21.64 -6.71
CA ARG A 21 -6.69 -20.98 -5.82
C ARG A 21 -6.23 -19.63 -6.34
N VAL A 22 -5.93 -19.53 -7.63
CA VAL A 22 -5.55 -18.26 -8.26
C VAL A 22 -6.69 -17.24 -8.17
N GLN A 23 -7.93 -17.65 -8.38
CA GLN A 23 -9.09 -16.78 -8.23
C GLN A 23 -9.25 -16.28 -6.79
N GLU A 24 -9.07 -17.15 -5.79
CA GLU A 24 -9.09 -16.78 -4.38
C GLU A 24 -7.96 -15.80 -4.04
N ASP A 25 -6.74 -16.07 -4.50
CA ASP A 25 -5.60 -15.18 -4.26
C ASP A 25 -5.83 -13.82 -4.92
N VAL A 26 -6.28 -13.78 -6.16
CA VAL A 26 -6.60 -12.54 -6.90
C VAL A 26 -7.70 -11.74 -6.23
N ALA A 27 -8.77 -12.40 -5.75
CA ALA A 27 -9.86 -11.75 -5.03
C ALA A 27 -9.41 -11.15 -3.68
N ASN A 28 -8.37 -11.73 -3.06
CA ASN A 28 -7.81 -11.28 -1.79
C ASN A 28 -6.59 -10.36 -1.96
N VAL A 29 -6.20 -9.99 -3.19
CA VAL A 29 -5.13 -9.01 -3.39
C VAL A 29 -5.59 -7.67 -2.80
N PRO A 30 -4.87 -7.13 -1.79
CA PRO A 30 -5.24 -5.85 -1.21
C PRO A 30 -5.15 -4.76 -2.27
N SER A 31 -6.08 -3.81 -2.25
CA SER A 31 -6.02 -2.63 -3.10
C SER A 31 -4.71 -1.89 -2.81
N VAL A 32 -3.77 -1.90 -3.76
CA VAL A 32 -2.47 -1.24 -3.60
C VAL A 32 -2.57 0.20 -4.10
N ILE A 33 -2.05 1.11 -3.28
CA ILE A 33 -1.90 2.52 -3.58
C ILE A 33 -0.43 2.83 -3.85
N THR A 34 -0.17 3.54 -4.95
CA THR A 34 1.16 4.02 -5.34
C THR A 34 1.27 5.51 -5.02
N LEU A 35 2.29 5.87 -4.25
CA LEU A 35 2.63 7.25 -3.90
C LEU A 35 4.00 7.58 -4.50
N ASN A 36 4.17 8.78 -5.03
CA ASN A 36 5.47 9.33 -5.41
C ASN A 36 5.81 10.45 -4.43
N VAL A 37 6.77 10.21 -3.53
CA VAL A 37 7.15 11.14 -2.47
C VAL A 37 8.51 11.71 -2.80
N GLY A 38 8.57 12.99 -3.18
CA GLY A 38 9.82 13.67 -3.53
C GLY A 38 10.61 12.97 -4.64
N GLY A 39 9.94 12.25 -5.54
CA GLY A 39 10.57 11.45 -6.60
C GLY A 39 10.77 9.96 -6.27
N THR A 40 10.54 9.54 -5.02
CA THR A 40 10.67 8.13 -4.59
C THR A 40 9.30 7.44 -4.59
N ILE A 41 9.22 6.27 -5.23
CA ILE A 41 7.98 5.50 -5.29
C ILE A 41 7.79 4.66 -4.02
N PHE A 42 6.64 4.82 -3.38
CA PHE A 42 6.15 4.00 -2.28
C PHE A 42 4.88 3.26 -2.70
N GLN A 43 4.78 2.00 -2.29
CA GLN A 43 3.58 1.20 -2.47
C GLN A 43 3.11 0.63 -1.13
N THR A 44 1.80 0.67 -0.90
CA THR A 44 1.18 0.16 0.32
C THR A 44 -0.27 -0.21 0.07
N ALA A 45 -0.87 -1.02 0.95
CA ALA A 45 -2.30 -1.27 0.92
C ALA A 45 -3.11 0.00 1.22
N LYS A 46 -4.26 0.15 0.55
CA LYS A 46 -5.24 1.22 0.80
C LYS A 46 -5.64 1.27 2.27
N ASP A 47 -5.88 0.11 2.88
CA ASP A 47 -6.27 -0.02 4.29
C ASP A 47 -5.21 0.54 5.24
N THR A 48 -3.92 0.45 4.89
CA THR A 48 -2.84 1.07 5.66
C THR A 48 -3.00 2.58 5.70
N LEU A 49 -3.34 3.21 4.57
CA LEU A 49 -3.52 4.66 4.47
C LEU A 49 -4.83 5.12 5.14
N LEU A 50 -5.83 4.24 5.21
CA LEU A 50 -7.12 4.51 5.86
C LEU A 50 -7.15 4.23 7.36
N ARG A 51 -6.05 3.70 7.94
CA ARG A 51 -6.01 3.27 9.35
C ARG A 51 -6.39 4.37 10.34
N VAL A 52 -6.03 5.61 10.06
CA VAL A 52 -6.31 6.75 10.94
C VAL A 52 -7.46 7.54 10.36
N GLU A 53 -8.63 7.44 10.97
CA GLU A 53 -9.82 8.22 10.59
C GLU A 53 -9.59 9.72 10.77
N GLY A 54 -10.11 10.52 9.84
CA GLY A 54 -9.91 11.98 9.83
C GLY A 54 -8.52 12.45 9.38
N SER A 55 -7.59 11.53 9.11
CA SER A 55 -6.27 11.88 8.57
C SER A 55 -6.35 12.41 7.13
N TYR A 56 -5.27 13.04 6.67
CA TYR A 56 -5.13 13.49 5.28
C TYR A 56 -5.43 12.38 4.27
N PHE A 57 -4.87 11.18 4.47
CA PHE A 57 -5.07 10.06 3.56
C PHE A 57 -6.49 9.50 3.61
N HIS A 58 -7.11 9.48 4.79
CA HIS A 58 -8.52 9.14 4.92
C HIS A 58 -9.39 10.10 4.11
N ALA A 59 -9.18 11.41 4.26
CA ALA A 59 -9.90 12.42 3.50
C ALA A 59 -9.63 12.30 1.99
N LEU A 60 -8.37 12.15 1.57
CA LEU A 60 -7.98 12.05 0.16
C LEU A 60 -8.64 10.85 -0.53
N LEU A 61 -8.62 9.68 0.11
CA LEU A 61 -9.15 8.45 -0.46
C LEU A 61 -10.68 8.30 -0.30
N GLY A 62 -11.27 8.94 0.72
CA GLY A 62 -12.70 8.92 0.99
C GLY A 62 -13.51 9.99 0.23
N SER A 63 -12.89 11.12 -0.12
CA SER A 63 -13.57 12.24 -0.78
C SER A 63 -13.68 12.13 -2.30
N GLY A 64 -13.08 11.11 -2.91
CA GLY A 64 -12.98 11.00 -4.37
C GLY A 64 -12.00 11.99 -5.01
N MET A 65 -11.24 12.74 -4.21
CA MET A 65 -10.19 13.67 -4.67
C MET A 65 -8.89 12.96 -5.07
N TRP A 66 -8.87 11.63 -5.03
CA TRP A 66 -7.76 10.81 -5.50
C TRP A 66 -7.54 11.01 -7.00
N ASN A 67 -6.51 11.78 -7.36
CA ASN A 67 -6.16 12.10 -8.73
C ASN A 67 -4.67 11.77 -9.01
N PRO A 68 -4.35 10.49 -9.24
CA PRO A 68 -2.98 10.08 -9.53
C PRO A 68 -2.54 10.60 -10.90
N THR A 69 -1.27 10.99 -11.03
CA THR A 69 -0.76 11.63 -12.26
C THR A 69 -0.77 10.64 -13.43
N PRO A 70 -1.52 10.92 -14.52
CA PRO A 70 -1.50 10.08 -15.71
C PRO A 70 -0.09 10.00 -16.30
N GLY A 71 0.34 8.80 -16.69
CA GLY A 71 1.67 8.58 -17.29
C GLY A 71 2.82 8.32 -16.31
N MET A 72 2.63 8.51 -15.00
CA MET A 72 3.61 8.10 -13.96
C MET A 72 3.15 6.84 -13.21
N GLY A 73 2.66 5.83 -13.94
CA GLY A 73 2.22 4.57 -13.33
C GLY A 73 1.04 4.70 -12.35
N GLY A 74 0.28 5.80 -12.42
CA GLY A 74 -0.83 6.05 -11.51
C GLY A 74 -0.41 6.38 -10.07
N ALA A 75 0.77 6.97 -9.88
CA ALA A 75 1.23 7.44 -8.57
C ALA A 75 0.62 8.79 -8.20
N TYR A 76 0.23 8.95 -6.93
CA TYR A 76 -0.13 10.24 -6.36
C TYR A 76 1.12 10.96 -5.84
N PHE A 77 1.39 12.17 -6.32
CA PHE A 77 2.60 12.91 -5.99
C PHE A 77 2.46 13.69 -4.68
N LEU A 78 3.49 13.58 -3.84
CA LEU A 78 3.66 14.31 -2.58
C LEU A 78 5.03 14.99 -2.62
N ASP A 79 5.03 16.31 -2.55
CA ASP A 79 6.26 17.11 -2.53
C ASP A 79 6.87 17.14 -1.12
N LEU A 80 7.35 15.98 -0.68
CA LEU A 80 7.84 15.73 0.68
C LEU A 80 9.12 14.89 0.65
N ASP A 81 9.87 14.92 1.75
CA ASP A 81 11.08 14.14 1.92
C ASP A 81 10.78 12.62 2.03
N PRO A 82 11.32 11.77 1.14
CA PRO A 82 11.05 10.34 1.15
C PRO A 82 11.72 9.58 2.30
N VAL A 83 12.85 10.05 2.82
CA VAL A 83 13.57 9.41 3.93
C VAL A 83 12.72 9.48 5.19
N VAL A 84 12.15 10.64 5.46
CA VAL A 84 11.25 10.87 6.59
C VAL A 84 9.91 10.14 6.39
N PHE A 85 9.36 10.14 5.17
CA PHE A 85 8.08 9.50 4.86
C PHE A 85 8.07 7.99 5.16
N ARG A 86 9.21 7.31 5.08
CA ARG A 86 9.32 5.90 5.47
C ARG A 86 8.84 5.65 6.91
N ARG A 87 9.09 6.58 7.84
CA ARG A 87 8.65 6.50 9.24
C ARG A 87 7.16 6.71 9.38
N VAL A 88 6.58 7.65 8.61
CA VAL A 88 5.12 7.86 8.54
C VAL A 88 4.43 6.58 8.10
N LEU A 89 4.94 5.94 7.05
CA LEU A 89 4.37 4.70 6.54
C LEU A 89 4.53 3.54 7.53
N LEU A 90 5.63 3.50 8.30
CA LEU A 90 5.82 2.53 9.38
C LEU A 90 4.78 2.71 10.49
N PHE A 91 4.52 3.96 10.89
CA PHE A 91 3.46 4.29 11.85
C PHE A 91 2.10 3.81 11.33
N LEU A 92 1.72 4.12 10.09
CA LEU A 92 0.46 3.67 9.50
C LEU A 92 0.34 2.14 9.42
N ARG A 93 1.45 1.40 9.28
CA ARG A 93 1.45 -0.07 9.25
C ARG A 93 1.36 -0.72 10.63
N THR A 94 1.94 -0.09 11.65
CA THR A 94 2.15 -0.71 12.97
C THR A 94 1.34 -0.07 14.10
N GLY A 95 0.86 1.16 13.90
CA GLY A 95 0.29 2.02 14.94
C GLY A 95 1.32 2.54 15.95
N LYS A 96 2.62 2.36 15.70
CA LYS A 96 3.68 2.72 16.66
C LYS A 96 4.55 3.85 16.13
N LEU A 97 4.70 4.89 16.94
CA LEU A 97 5.68 5.94 16.72
C LEU A 97 7.07 5.46 17.16
N SER A 98 8.07 5.58 16.28
CA SER A 98 9.48 5.37 16.65
C SER A 98 10.33 6.48 16.04
N ALA A 99 10.89 7.31 16.92
CA ALA A 99 11.87 8.34 16.62
C ALA A 99 13.31 7.84 16.78
N ASP A 100 13.50 6.54 17.02
CA ASP A 100 14.81 5.98 17.36
C ASP A 100 15.81 6.17 16.22
N GLY A 101 16.96 6.75 16.56
CA GLY A 101 18.05 6.99 15.62
C GLY A 101 17.85 8.18 14.67
N LEU A 102 16.79 8.99 14.85
CA LEU A 102 16.66 10.26 14.14
C LEU A 102 17.55 11.32 14.79
N ASN A 103 18.23 12.12 13.97
CA ASN A 103 18.86 13.35 14.44
C ASN A 103 17.79 14.47 14.62
N ASP A 104 18.19 15.62 15.19
CA ASP A 104 17.26 16.71 15.50
C ASP A 104 16.52 17.25 14.26
N LEU A 105 17.20 17.31 13.11
CA LEU A 105 16.60 17.77 11.86
C LEU A 105 15.56 16.76 11.36
N GLU A 106 15.91 15.48 11.35
CA GLU A 106 15.01 14.40 10.92
C GLU A 106 13.80 14.28 11.85
N LEU A 107 14.00 14.44 13.17
CA LEU A 107 12.93 14.42 14.14
C LEU A 107 11.96 15.60 13.93
N THR A 108 12.50 16.79 13.66
CA THR A 108 11.69 17.98 13.36
C THR A 108 10.88 17.77 12.08
N ALA A 109 11.53 17.32 11.00
CA ALA A 109 10.86 17.01 9.75
C ALA A 109 9.79 15.92 9.92
N PHE A 110 10.07 14.88 10.71
CA PHE A 110 9.11 13.82 11.01
C PHE A 110 7.88 14.35 11.73
N LYS A 111 8.05 15.18 12.78
CA LYS A 111 6.93 15.81 13.49
C LYS A 111 6.09 16.70 12.56
N SER A 112 6.74 17.56 11.77
CA SER A 112 6.03 18.40 10.80
C SER A 112 5.27 17.59 9.76
N MET A 113 5.80 16.43 9.34
CA MET A 113 5.13 15.55 8.40
C MET A 113 3.94 14.81 9.04
N MET A 114 4.06 14.37 10.30
CA MET A 114 2.94 13.80 11.05
C MET A 114 1.81 14.82 11.21
N GLU A 115 2.14 16.08 11.52
CA GLU A 115 1.19 17.19 11.58
C GLU A 115 0.55 17.46 10.20
N TYR A 116 1.34 17.52 9.12
CA TYR A 116 0.82 17.69 7.76
C TYR A 116 -0.23 16.63 7.40
N PHE A 117 0.04 15.37 7.73
CA PHE A 117 -0.88 14.26 7.46
C PHE A 117 -2.01 14.11 8.48
N GLN A 118 -2.06 14.97 9.50
CA GLN A 118 -3.03 14.89 10.61
C GLN A 118 -3.01 13.50 11.26
N LEU A 119 -1.80 13.01 11.55
CA LEU A 119 -1.56 11.73 12.20
C LEU A 119 -1.16 11.97 13.65
N HIS A 120 -1.99 11.44 14.55
CA HIS A 120 -1.80 11.49 15.99
C HIS A 120 -1.79 10.05 16.53
N GLU A 121 -1.13 9.85 17.67
CA GLU A 121 -1.20 8.59 18.41
C GLU A 121 -2.58 8.38 19.03
#